data_AF-A0A3D2N2P6-F1
#
_entry.id   AF-A0A3D2N2P6-F1
#
_cell.length_a   1.000
_cell.length_b   1.000
_cell.length_c   1.000
_cell.angle_alpha   90.00
_cell.angle_beta   90.00
_cell.angle_gamma   90.00
#
_symmetry.space_group_name_H-M   'P 1'
#
loop_
_entity.id
_entity.type
_entity.pdbx_description
1 polymer ?
#
loop_
_entity_poly.entity_id
_entity_poly.type
_entity_poly.pdbx_seq_one_letter_code
_entity_poly.pdbx_strand_id
1 'polypeptide(L)'
;MSMDRLIENIVKTQNPSVVGLDPKLEYVPEFIKEKKFKKYDRTLKAAAKAILEFNKCIIDEIHDICPAIKPQAAYYEMYGYEGVKTLYKTIQYAKEKGMFVMTDGKRNDIGATMEAYAAAHLGLTDVGGEKIEAFGADALTVNGYLGSDGINPLLEQCKLYDKGIFVLVKTSNKSSGELQDLKIGDKTVYATMGDMCEKWGSEVMGKYGYSGVGAVVGATYPEQLAEMRAALPHTFFLVPGYGAQGGGA
;
A
#
# COMPACT_ATOMS: atom_id res chain seq x y z
N MET A 1 8.20 -2.09 15.23
CA MET A 1 8.08 -2.26 13.77
C MET A 1 6.78 -1.63 13.27
N SER A 2 6.76 -1.09 12.05
CA SER A 2 5.55 -0.52 11.41
C SER A 2 4.34 -1.46 11.52
N MET A 3 4.54 -2.74 11.23
CA MET A 3 3.48 -3.75 11.31
C MET A 3 3.01 -4.02 12.75
N ASP A 4 3.83 -3.78 13.78
CA ASP A 4 3.38 -3.85 15.17
C ASP A 4 2.34 -2.74 15.46
N ARG A 5 2.57 -1.53 14.94
CA ARG A 5 1.61 -0.41 15.04
C ARG A 5 0.31 -0.74 14.32
N LEU A 6 0.39 -1.40 13.17
CA LEU A 6 -0.81 -1.89 12.46
C LEU A 6 -1.57 -2.92 13.31
N ILE A 7 -0.88 -3.90 13.92
CA ILE A 7 -1.50 -4.89 14.81
C ILE A 7 -2.17 -4.21 16.01
N GLU A 8 -1.48 -3.26 16.65
CA GLU A 8 -2.04 -2.50 17.77
C GLU A 8 -3.30 -1.73 17.36
N ASN A 9 -3.29 -1.12 16.17
CA ASN A 9 -4.47 -0.47 15.62
C ASN A 9 -5.61 -1.46 15.34
N ILE A 10 -5.32 -2.64 14.77
CA ILE A 10 -6.31 -3.70 14.53
C ILE A 10 -6.95 -4.16 15.84
N VAL A 11 -6.15 -4.35 16.89
CA VAL A 11 -6.65 -4.72 18.23
C VAL A 11 -7.50 -3.59 18.80
N LYS A 12 -7.09 -2.33 18.65
CA LYS A 12 -7.84 -1.18 19.16
C LYS A 12 -9.20 -1.02 18.48
N THR A 13 -9.26 -1.19 17.15
CA THR A 13 -10.50 -1.04 16.37
C THR A 13 -11.32 -2.33 16.30
N GLN A 14 -10.75 -3.47 16.73
CA GLN A 14 -11.32 -4.81 16.55
C GLN A 14 -11.68 -5.09 15.08
N ASN A 15 -10.88 -4.57 14.16
CA ASN A 15 -11.18 -4.60 12.73
C ASN A 15 -9.89 -4.73 11.89
N PRO A 16 -9.73 -5.78 11.08
CA PRO A 16 -8.56 -5.96 10.20
C PRO A 16 -8.70 -5.24 8.85
N SER A 17 -9.82 -4.56 8.59
CA SER A 17 -10.13 -3.98 7.28
C SER A 17 -9.21 -2.83 6.92
N VAL A 18 -8.85 -2.76 5.64
CA VAL A 18 -8.10 -1.64 5.06
C VAL A 18 -9.00 -0.95 4.03
N VAL A 19 -9.29 0.33 4.23
CA VAL A 19 -10.13 1.07 3.28
C VAL A 19 -9.29 1.52 2.09
N GLY A 20 -9.59 1.00 0.91
CA GLY A 20 -8.98 1.43 -0.35
C GLY A 20 -9.44 2.82 -0.74
N LEU A 21 -8.50 3.74 -0.98
CA LEU A 21 -8.80 5.05 -1.54
C LEU A 21 -8.35 5.07 -3.01
N ASP A 22 -9.29 4.71 -3.87
CA ASP A 22 -9.14 4.62 -5.32
C ASP A 22 -10.00 5.72 -5.99
N PRO A 23 -9.74 7.01 -5.71
CA PRO A 23 -10.71 8.06 -6.00
C PRO A 23 -10.80 8.33 -7.49
N LYS A 24 -12.04 8.31 -7.99
CA LYS A 24 -12.39 8.90 -9.27
C LYS A 24 -13.33 10.08 -9.03
N LEU A 25 -13.23 11.08 -9.89
CA LEU A 25 -14.10 12.25 -9.83
C LEU A 25 -15.60 11.87 -9.92
N GLU A 26 -15.94 10.77 -10.59
CA GLU A 26 -17.32 10.24 -10.67
C GLU A 26 -17.89 9.81 -9.30
N TYR A 27 -17.05 9.40 -8.36
CA TYR A 27 -17.46 9.02 -7.00
C TYR A 27 -17.65 10.21 -6.07
N VAL A 28 -17.11 11.37 -6.42
CA VAL A 28 -17.17 12.57 -5.58
C VAL A 28 -18.57 13.17 -5.65
N PRO A 29 -19.24 13.44 -4.50
CA PRO A 29 -20.55 14.07 -4.46
C PRO A 29 -20.61 15.39 -5.24
N GLU A 30 -21.73 15.63 -5.93
CA GLU A 30 -21.89 16.77 -6.85
C GLU A 30 -21.63 18.12 -6.15
N PHE A 31 -22.15 18.29 -4.94
CA PHE A 31 -21.96 19.54 -4.18
C PHE A 31 -20.49 19.85 -3.87
N ILE A 32 -19.63 18.83 -3.70
CA ILE A 32 -18.19 19.02 -3.52
C ILE A 32 -17.56 19.42 -4.86
N LYS A 33 -17.91 18.74 -5.95
CA LYS A 33 -17.39 19.03 -7.29
C LYS A 33 -17.74 20.45 -7.74
N GLU A 34 -19.01 20.82 -7.66
CA GLU A 34 -19.51 22.15 -8.04
C GLU A 34 -18.80 23.27 -7.26
N LYS A 35 -18.64 23.09 -5.95
CA LYS A 35 -17.90 24.03 -5.08
C LYS A 35 -16.46 24.23 -5.55
N LYS A 36 -15.77 23.17 -6.02
CA LYS A 36 -14.40 23.29 -6.54
C LYS A 36 -14.36 23.85 -7.95
N PHE A 37 -15.25 23.42 -8.84
CA PHE A 37 -15.32 23.93 -10.21
C PHE A 37 -15.66 25.43 -10.25
N LYS A 38 -16.54 25.90 -9.36
CA LYS A 38 -16.82 27.34 -9.25
C LYS A 38 -15.60 28.16 -8.84
N LYS A 39 -14.65 27.57 -8.08
CA LYS A 39 -13.49 28.28 -7.53
C LYS A 39 -12.24 28.17 -8.39
N TYR A 40 -12.07 27.06 -9.12
CA TYR A 40 -10.84 26.69 -9.81
C TYR A 40 -11.07 26.29 -11.27
N ASP A 41 -12.27 26.58 -11.80
CA ASP A 41 -12.76 26.11 -13.09
C ASP A 41 -12.71 24.59 -13.23
N ARG A 42 -13.00 24.06 -14.42
CA ARG A 42 -12.92 22.62 -14.71
C ARG A 42 -11.48 22.22 -15.01
N THR A 43 -10.63 22.25 -13.98
CA THR A 43 -9.19 21.96 -14.08
C THR A 43 -8.80 20.71 -13.28
N LEU A 44 -7.60 20.16 -13.56
CA LEU A 44 -7.03 19.07 -12.74
C LEU A 44 -6.87 19.48 -11.28
N LYS A 45 -6.57 20.75 -11.02
CA LYS A 45 -6.54 21.32 -9.68
C LYS A 45 -7.90 21.24 -8.99
N ALA A 46 -8.98 21.57 -9.69
CA ALA A 46 -10.33 21.48 -9.14
C ALA A 46 -10.71 20.03 -8.80
N ALA A 47 -10.43 19.10 -9.72
CA ALA A 47 -10.67 17.67 -9.50
C ALA A 47 -9.86 17.13 -8.31
N ALA A 48 -8.56 17.41 -8.25
CA ALA A 48 -7.69 16.99 -7.14
C ALA A 48 -8.14 17.58 -5.79
N LYS A 49 -8.58 18.86 -5.77
CA LYS A 49 -9.15 19.48 -4.57
C LYS A 49 -10.48 18.87 -4.14
N ALA A 50 -11.31 18.43 -5.09
CA ALA A 50 -12.59 17.77 -4.80
C ALA A 50 -12.34 16.38 -4.20
N ILE A 51 -11.41 15.62 -4.79
CA ILE A 51 -10.94 14.34 -4.27
C ILE A 51 -10.35 14.47 -2.88
N LEU A 52 -9.50 15.48 -2.63
CA LEU A 52 -8.95 15.69 -1.30
C LEU A 52 -10.06 15.95 -0.27
N GLU A 53 -11.05 16.79 -0.58
CA GLU A 53 -12.17 17.05 0.35
C GLU A 53 -12.97 15.77 0.61
N PHE A 54 -13.25 14.99 -0.45
CA PHE A 54 -13.96 13.73 -0.31
C PHE A 54 -13.20 12.68 0.49
N ASN A 55 -11.90 12.49 0.23
CA ASN A 55 -11.04 11.58 0.98
C ASN A 55 -11.00 11.96 2.46
N LYS A 56 -10.94 13.26 2.79
CA LYS A 56 -10.99 13.73 4.17
C LYS A 56 -12.30 13.36 4.86
N CYS A 57 -13.44 13.56 4.18
CA CYS A 57 -14.73 13.12 4.69
C CYS A 57 -14.76 11.61 4.95
N ILE A 58 -14.24 10.78 4.03
CA ILE A 58 -14.16 9.33 4.25
C ILE A 58 -13.31 9.04 5.49
N ILE A 59 -12.10 9.60 5.57
CA ILE A 59 -11.17 9.40 6.70
C ILE A 59 -11.82 9.81 8.03
N ASP A 60 -12.51 10.96 8.06
CA ASP A 60 -13.22 11.45 9.25
C ASP A 60 -14.26 10.45 9.76
N GLU A 61 -14.95 9.74 8.87
CA GLU A 61 -15.99 8.78 9.23
C GLU A 61 -15.47 7.37 9.57
N ILE A 62 -14.21 7.05 9.24
CA ILE A 62 -13.69 5.68 9.40
C ILE A 62 -12.50 5.56 10.36
N HIS A 63 -11.87 6.65 10.79
CA HIS A 63 -10.57 6.59 11.46
C HIS A 63 -10.60 5.88 12.83
N ASP A 64 -11.77 5.76 13.44
CA ASP A 64 -12.03 5.03 14.68
C ASP A 64 -12.62 3.63 14.46
N ILE A 65 -12.99 3.30 13.23
CA ILE A 65 -13.57 2.00 12.83
C ILE A 65 -12.54 1.12 12.12
N CYS A 66 -11.72 1.69 11.24
CA CYS A 66 -10.74 0.98 10.43
C CYS A 66 -9.31 1.38 10.85
N PRO A 67 -8.38 0.42 11.01
CA PRO A 67 -7.01 0.70 11.45
C PRO A 67 -6.18 1.42 10.36
N ALA A 68 -6.57 1.28 9.09
CA ALA A 68 -5.73 1.67 7.98
C ALA A 68 -6.50 2.10 6.73
N ILE A 69 -5.83 2.94 5.92
CA ILE A 69 -6.21 3.24 4.54
C ILE A 69 -5.12 2.79 3.56
N LYS A 70 -5.54 2.56 2.32
CA LYS A 70 -4.63 2.22 1.22
C LYS A 70 -4.91 3.07 -0.03
N PRO A 71 -4.35 4.29 -0.14
CA PRO A 71 -4.45 5.09 -1.36
C PRO A 71 -3.72 4.43 -2.55
N GLN A 72 -4.42 4.28 -3.68
CA GLN A 72 -3.85 3.76 -4.92
C GLN A 72 -3.27 4.89 -5.78
N ALA A 73 -1.93 4.93 -5.88
CA ALA A 73 -1.19 6.04 -6.46
C ALA A 73 -1.63 6.41 -7.89
N ALA A 74 -1.98 5.42 -8.72
CA ALA A 74 -2.39 5.64 -10.11
C ALA A 74 -3.61 6.58 -10.24
N TYR A 75 -4.58 6.50 -9.32
CA TYR A 75 -5.76 7.36 -9.34
C TYR A 75 -5.43 8.82 -9.03
N TYR A 76 -4.35 9.07 -8.28
CA TYR A 76 -3.86 10.41 -8.01
C TYR A 76 -3.01 10.92 -9.18
N GLU A 77 -2.10 10.08 -9.71
CA GLU A 77 -1.23 10.42 -10.84
C GLU A 77 -2.00 10.84 -12.10
N MET A 78 -3.19 10.29 -12.32
CA MET A 78 -4.11 10.68 -13.39
C MET A 78 -4.43 12.20 -13.39
N TYR A 79 -4.33 12.89 -12.25
CA TYR A 79 -4.55 14.33 -12.12
C TYR A 79 -3.25 15.16 -12.11
N GLY A 80 -2.14 14.58 -12.59
CA GLY A 80 -0.84 15.23 -12.68
C GLY A 80 -0.27 15.64 -11.32
N TYR A 81 0.55 16.70 -11.30
CA TYR A 81 1.21 17.14 -10.06
C TYR A 81 0.23 17.59 -8.96
N GLU A 82 -0.96 18.08 -9.31
CA GLU A 82 -2.00 18.43 -8.33
C GLU A 82 -2.59 17.17 -7.66
N GLY A 83 -2.69 16.08 -8.41
CA GLY A 83 -3.05 14.77 -7.90
C GLY A 83 -1.97 14.16 -7.01
N VAL A 84 -0.70 14.21 -7.43
CA VAL A 84 0.44 13.78 -6.60
C VAL A 84 0.50 14.56 -5.28
N LYS A 85 0.28 15.88 -5.32
CA LYS A 85 0.15 16.72 -4.12
C LYS A 85 -1.06 16.31 -3.25
N THR A 86 -2.14 15.84 -3.87
CA THR A 86 -3.33 15.35 -3.17
C THR A 86 -3.09 14.00 -2.50
N LEU A 87 -2.30 13.11 -3.11
CA LEU A 87 -1.84 11.87 -2.47
C LEU A 87 -1.07 12.19 -1.19
N TYR A 88 -0.05 13.05 -1.28
CA TYR A 88 0.70 13.53 -0.11
C TYR A 88 -0.23 14.07 0.98
N LYS A 89 -1.15 14.98 0.64
CA LYS A 89 -2.08 15.56 1.63
C LYS A 89 -3.06 14.55 2.23
N THR A 90 -3.44 13.52 1.48
CA THR A 90 -4.30 12.44 1.97
C THR A 90 -3.55 11.58 2.98
N ILE A 91 -2.30 11.23 2.68
CA ILE A 91 -1.42 10.46 3.59
C ILE A 91 -1.23 11.23 4.91
N GLN A 92 -0.84 12.50 4.83
CA GLN A 92 -0.60 13.31 6.04
C GLN A 92 -1.86 13.43 6.89
N TYR A 93 -3.02 13.67 6.27
CA TYR A 93 -4.28 13.79 7.00
C TYR A 93 -4.71 12.48 7.69
N ALA A 94 -4.54 11.34 7.04
CA ALA A 94 -4.83 10.05 7.68
C ALA A 94 -3.90 9.76 8.87
N LYS A 95 -2.61 10.12 8.75
CA LYS A 95 -1.64 10.00 9.85
C LYS A 95 -1.98 10.93 11.01
N GLU A 96 -2.40 12.17 10.74
CA GLU A 96 -2.91 13.10 11.77
C GLU A 96 -4.09 12.51 12.55
N LYS A 97 -4.90 11.65 11.91
CA LYS A 97 -6.00 10.91 12.52
C LYS A 97 -5.58 9.60 13.20
N GLY A 98 -4.29 9.28 13.22
CA GLY A 98 -3.74 8.08 13.84
C GLY A 98 -3.93 6.79 13.02
N MET A 99 -4.35 6.89 11.76
CA MET A 99 -4.51 5.73 10.88
C MET A 99 -3.16 5.28 10.32
N PHE A 100 -3.04 3.97 10.09
CA PHE A 100 -1.92 3.41 9.35
C PHE A 100 -2.12 3.61 7.83
N VAL A 101 -1.09 4.06 7.11
CA VAL A 101 -1.23 4.40 5.69
C VAL A 101 -0.34 3.53 4.80
N MET A 102 -0.97 2.81 3.88
CA MET A 102 -0.29 1.97 2.88
C MET A 102 -0.41 2.60 1.50
N THR A 103 0.67 3.10 0.92
CA THR A 103 0.61 3.53 -0.48
C THR A 103 0.60 2.30 -1.37
N ASP A 104 -0.44 2.15 -2.19
CA ASP A 104 -0.47 1.11 -3.21
C ASP A 104 0.16 1.67 -4.50
N GLY A 105 1.49 1.58 -4.58
CA GLY A 105 2.30 2.12 -5.68
C GLY A 105 2.90 1.06 -6.61
N LYS A 106 2.94 -0.21 -6.18
CA LYS A 106 3.51 -1.35 -6.93
C LYS A 106 4.88 -1.06 -7.54
N ARG A 107 5.72 -0.30 -6.81
CA ARG A 107 7.03 0.14 -7.32
C ARG A 107 7.96 -1.06 -7.50
N ASN A 108 8.81 -0.97 -8.50
CA ASN A 108 9.80 -1.98 -8.85
C ASN A 108 10.81 -1.35 -9.80
N ASP A 109 12.08 -1.45 -9.44
CA ASP A 109 13.23 -1.00 -10.20
C ASP A 109 14.48 -1.63 -9.57
N ILE A 110 15.69 -1.21 -9.96
CA ILE A 110 16.95 -1.65 -9.36
C ILE A 110 17.87 -0.48 -9.02
N GLY A 111 18.83 -0.73 -8.12
CA GLY A 111 19.91 0.21 -7.78
C GLY A 111 19.40 1.60 -7.39
N ALA A 112 20.07 2.65 -7.88
CA ALA A 112 19.79 4.04 -7.54
C ALA A 112 18.35 4.48 -7.83
N THR A 113 17.68 3.90 -8.83
CA THR A 113 16.29 4.23 -9.12
C THR A 113 15.35 3.68 -8.05
N MET A 114 15.62 2.46 -7.57
CA MET A 114 14.85 1.88 -6.48
C MET A 114 15.11 2.58 -5.15
N GLU A 115 16.34 3.05 -4.92
CA GLU A 115 16.67 3.93 -3.79
C GLU A 115 15.84 5.22 -3.81
N ALA A 116 15.67 5.84 -4.98
CA ALA A 116 14.83 7.03 -5.12
C ALA A 116 13.35 6.75 -4.78
N TYR A 117 12.80 5.63 -5.25
CA TYR A 117 11.44 5.22 -4.87
C TYR A 117 11.32 4.94 -3.36
N ALA A 118 12.31 4.25 -2.78
CA ALA A 118 12.33 3.92 -1.37
C ALA A 118 12.38 5.19 -0.50
N ALA A 119 13.28 6.13 -0.83
CA ALA A 119 13.39 7.42 -0.16
C ALA A 119 12.10 8.26 -0.29
N ALA A 120 11.47 8.28 -1.46
CA ALA A 120 10.25 9.07 -1.68
C ALA A 120 9.06 8.57 -0.84
N HIS A 121 8.86 7.25 -0.78
CA HIS A 121 7.67 6.66 -0.17
C HIS A 121 7.83 6.30 1.31
N LEU A 122 8.99 5.77 1.69
CA LEU A 122 9.26 5.18 3.01
C LEU A 122 10.38 5.89 3.77
N GLY A 123 11.24 6.64 3.09
CA GLY A 123 12.42 7.25 3.68
C GLY A 123 12.37 8.77 3.75
N LEU A 124 13.58 9.35 3.73
CA LEU A 124 13.83 10.77 3.73
C LEU A 124 14.65 11.15 2.50
N THR A 125 14.28 12.27 1.87
CA THR A 125 15.05 12.89 0.79
C THR A 125 16.02 13.91 1.35
N ASP A 126 17.25 13.91 0.86
CA ASP A 126 18.24 14.93 1.19
C ASP A 126 17.99 16.20 0.36
N VAL A 127 17.76 17.32 1.03
CA VAL A 127 17.56 18.62 0.42
C VAL A 127 18.60 19.57 1.00
N GLY A 128 19.81 19.54 0.44
CA GLY A 128 20.91 20.41 0.87
C GLY A 128 21.39 20.13 2.30
N GLY A 129 21.38 18.86 2.72
CA GLY A 129 21.75 18.42 4.06
C GLY A 129 20.59 18.28 5.04
N GLU A 130 19.40 18.78 4.69
CA GLU A 130 18.18 18.54 5.48
C GLU A 130 17.47 17.27 4.99
N LYS A 131 17.13 16.36 5.92
CA LYS A 131 16.40 15.13 5.61
C LYS A 131 14.90 15.33 5.78
N ILE A 132 14.13 15.18 4.71
CA ILE A 132 12.70 15.52 4.67
C ILE A 132 11.86 14.33 4.15
N GLU A 133 10.74 14.01 4.81
CA GLU A 133 9.76 13.04 4.27
C GLU A 133 9.06 13.62 3.02
N ALA A 134 9.06 12.88 1.91
CA ALA A 134 8.36 13.30 0.70
C ALA A 134 6.87 12.90 0.73
N PHE A 135 6.55 11.60 0.76
CA PHE A 135 5.17 11.12 0.95
C PHE A 135 4.88 10.70 2.40
N GLY A 136 5.80 9.95 3.02
CA GLY A 136 5.75 9.58 4.43
C GLY A 136 4.71 8.52 4.79
N ALA A 137 4.40 7.56 3.88
CA ALA A 137 3.52 6.44 4.19
C ALA A 137 4.16 5.49 5.23
N ASP A 138 3.37 4.61 5.85
CA ASP A 138 3.86 3.59 6.78
C ASP A 138 4.28 2.30 6.08
N ALA A 139 3.67 2.01 4.92
CA ALA A 139 4.08 0.92 4.05
C ALA A 139 3.82 1.21 2.55
N LEU A 140 4.47 0.43 1.69
CA LEU A 140 4.38 0.54 0.22
C LEU A 140 4.13 -0.84 -0.41
N THR A 141 3.22 -0.93 -1.38
CA THR A 141 3.13 -2.14 -2.23
C THR A 141 4.23 -2.13 -3.29
N VAL A 142 4.86 -3.27 -3.52
CA VAL A 142 6.01 -3.41 -4.42
C VAL A 142 5.93 -4.69 -5.23
N ASN A 143 6.55 -4.73 -6.40
CA ASN A 143 6.64 -5.95 -7.20
C ASN A 143 8.05 -6.55 -7.04
N GLY A 144 8.15 -7.77 -6.52
CA GLY A 144 9.43 -8.44 -6.24
C GLY A 144 10.08 -9.14 -7.43
N TYR A 145 9.56 -8.94 -8.65
CA TYR A 145 10.00 -9.67 -9.85
C TYR A 145 11.51 -9.52 -10.15
N LEU A 146 12.11 -8.37 -9.86
CA LEU A 146 13.55 -8.14 -10.07
C LEU A 146 14.44 -8.71 -8.96
N GLY A 147 13.84 -9.41 -7.99
CA GLY A 147 14.54 -10.07 -6.89
C GLY A 147 15.07 -9.09 -5.84
N SER A 148 16.08 -9.52 -5.10
CA SER A 148 16.63 -8.78 -3.95
C SER A 148 17.17 -7.40 -4.33
N ASP A 149 17.67 -7.21 -5.56
CA ASP A 149 18.19 -5.91 -6.02
C ASP A 149 17.10 -4.82 -6.02
N GLY A 150 15.84 -5.20 -6.23
CA GLY A 150 14.69 -4.30 -6.13
C GLY A 150 14.08 -4.20 -4.72
N ILE A 151 14.40 -5.12 -3.82
CA ILE A 151 13.81 -5.19 -2.47
C ILE A 151 14.73 -4.64 -1.39
N ASN A 152 16.03 -4.92 -1.46
CA ASN A 152 17.01 -4.52 -0.45
C ASN A 152 16.98 -3.00 -0.16
N PRO A 153 16.90 -2.09 -1.16
CA PRO A 153 16.81 -0.65 -0.88
C PRO A 153 15.59 -0.27 -0.03
N LEU A 154 14.47 -0.97 -0.17
CA LEU A 154 13.27 -0.77 0.66
C LEU A 154 13.45 -1.33 2.06
N LEU A 155 14.09 -2.50 2.21
CA LEU A 155 14.37 -3.11 3.52
C LEU A 155 15.25 -2.21 4.37
N GLU A 156 16.24 -1.53 3.77
CA GLU A 156 17.04 -0.53 4.47
C GLU A 156 16.18 0.61 5.03
N GLN A 157 15.22 1.13 4.25
CA GLN A 157 14.29 2.15 4.75
C GLN A 157 13.37 1.60 5.85
N CYS A 158 12.92 0.35 5.72
CA CYS A 158 12.09 -0.31 6.74
C CYS A 158 12.82 -0.44 8.07
N LYS A 159 14.11 -0.82 8.04
CA LYS A 159 14.99 -0.91 9.22
C LYS A 159 15.24 0.46 9.86
N LEU A 160 15.54 1.48 9.04
CA LEU A 160 15.91 2.81 9.53
C LEU A 160 14.73 3.62 10.06
N TYR A 161 13.56 3.52 9.43
CA TYR A 161 12.46 4.47 9.62
C TYR A 161 11.15 3.83 10.10
N ASP A 162 11.20 2.60 10.61
CA ASP A 162 10.04 1.86 11.11
C ASP A 162 8.91 1.79 10.07
N LYS A 163 9.24 1.26 8.88
CA LYS A 163 8.32 1.11 7.74
C LYS A 163 8.10 -0.35 7.37
N GLY A 164 7.21 -0.59 6.40
CA GLY A 164 6.98 -1.92 5.84
C GLY A 164 6.74 -1.93 4.33
N ILE A 165 6.72 -3.12 3.76
CA ILE A 165 6.35 -3.33 2.35
C ILE A 165 5.35 -4.47 2.22
N PHE A 166 4.57 -4.46 1.13
CA PHE A 166 3.73 -5.58 0.72
C PHE A 166 4.09 -5.99 -0.70
N VAL A 167 4.72 -7.15 -0.86
CA VAL A 167 5.19 -7.67 -2.14
C VAL A 167 4.05 -8.35 -2.88
N LEU A 168 3.91 -8.13 -4.18
CA LEU A 168 2.95 -8.86 -5.01
C LEU A 168 3.32 -10.34 -5.11
N VAL A 169 2.48 -11.24 -4.56
CA VAL A 169 2.72 -12.69 -4.56
C VAL A 169 1.69 -13.41 -5.45
N LYS A 170 0.42 -13.38 -5.06
CA LYS A 170 -0.70 -13.95 -5.84
C LYS A 170 -1.80 -12.92 -5.98
N THR A 171 -1.92 -12.27 -7.13
CA THR A 171 -2.84 -11.15 -7.33
C THR A 171 -4.26 -11.62 -7.70
N SER A 172 -5.28 -10.78 -7.48
CA SER A 172 -6.70 -11.14 -7.64
C SER A 172 -7.22 -11.10 -9.09
N ASN A 173 -6.44 -10.59 -10.05
CA ASN A 173 -6.87 -10.47 -11.45
C ASN A 173 -6.98 -11.83 -12.14
N LYS A 174 -7.92 -11.96 -13.09
CA LYS A 174 -8.22 -13.21 -13.81
C LYS A 174 -7.00 -13.82 -14.51
N SER A 175 -6.16 -12.99 -15.12
CA SER A 175 -4.95 -13.41 -15.83
C SER A 175 -3.75 -13.71 -14.93
N SER A 176 -3.90 -13.61 -13.60
CA SER A 176 -2.77 -13.83 -12.66
C SER A 176 -2.08 -15.19 -12.87
N GLY A 177 -2.87 -16.22 -13.22
CA GLY A 177 -2.38 -17.58 -13.44
C GLY A 177 -1.52 -17.78 -14.70
N GLU A 178 -1.49 -16.82 -15.64
CA GLU A 178 -0.62 -16.90 -16.82
C GLU A 178 0.87 -17.01 -16.46
N LEU A 179 1.26 -16.38 -15.35
CA LEU A 179 2.62 -16.44 -14.82
C LEU A 179 2.65 -17.04 -13.42
N GLN A 180 1.80 -16.57 -12.51
CA GLN A 180 1.94 -16.83 -11.08
C GLN A 180 1.70 -18.31 -10.74
N ASP A 181 0.86 -19.00 -11.52
CA ASP A 181 0.52 -20.41 -11.30
C ASP A 181 1.44 -21.37 -12.07
N LEU A 182 2.36 -20.85 -12.90
CA LEU A 182 3.36 -21.69 -13.56
C LEU A 182 4.29 -22.31 -12.52
N LYS A 183 4.76 -23.52 -12.81
CA LYS A 183 5.72 -24.24 -11.96
C LYS A 183 7.17 -23.91 -12.34
N ILE A 184 8.00 -23.67 -11.33
CA ILE A 184 9.45 -23.63 -11.41
C ILE A 184 9.96 -24.77 -10.51
N GLY A 185 10.29 -25.91 -11.12
CA GLY A 185 10.51 -27.15 -10.39
C GLY A 185 9.23 -27.62 -9.71
N ASP A 186 9.29 -27.84 -8.40
CA ASP A 186 8.16 -28.38 -7.61
C ASP A 186 7.23 -27.30 -7.03
N LYS A 187 7.61 -26.02 -7.14
CA LYS A 187 6.82 -24.89 -6.61
C LYS A 187 6.24 -24.03 -7.73
N THR A 188 5.14 -23.35 -7.45
CA THR A 188 4.63 -22.30 -8.35
C THR A 188 5.48 -21.03 -8.23
N VAL A 189 5.36 -20.13 -9.22
CA VAL A 189 6.00 -18.80 -9.18
C VAL A 189 5.51 -18.02 -7.95
N TYR A 190 4.21 -18.04 -7.64
CA TYR A 190 3.70 -17.34 -6.45
C TYR A 190 4.25 -17.94 -5.15
N ALA A 191 4.34 -19.28 -5.03
CA ALA A 191 4.86 -19.91 -3.82
C ALA A 191 6.34 -19.55 -3.61
N THR A 192 7.10 -19.52 -4.71
CA THR A 192 8.51 -19.11 -4.70
C THR A 192 8.66 -17.65 -4.26
N MET A 193 7.82 -16.74 -4.78
CA MET A 193 7.82 -15.34 -4.33
C MET A 193 7.41 -15.21 -2.86
N GLY A 194 6.48 -16.04 -2.38
CA GLY A 194 6.10 -16.14 -0.97
C GLY A 194 7.30 -16.50 -0.09
N ASP A 195 8.05 -17.55 -0.44
CA ASP A 195 9.26 -17.95 0.31
C ASP A 195 10.29 -16.81 0.36
N MET A 196 10.44 -16.06 -0.74
CA MET A 196 11.33 -14.90 -0.79
C MET A 196 10.86 -13.81 0.18
N CYS A 197 9.56 -13.56 0.29
CA CYS A 197 8.99 -12.62 1.27
C CYS A 197 9.30 -13.04 2.70
N GLU A 198 9.11 -14.32 3.04
CA GLU A 198 9.41 -14.85 4.38
C GLU A 198 10.90 -14.70 4.71
N LYS A 199 11.77 -14.99 3.73
CA LYS A 199 13.22 -14.80 3.87
C LYS A 199 13.59 -13.34 4.09
N TRP A 200 13.12 -12.42 3.25
CA TRP A 200 13.38 -10.98 3.39
C TRP A 200 12.82 -10.43 4.71
N GLY A 201 11.67 -10.95 5.15
CA GLY A 201 11.03 -10.57 6.40
C GLY A 201 11.87 -10.86 7.65
N SER A 202 12.73 -11.88 7.60
CA SER A 202 13.57 -12.26 8.75
C SER A 202 14.47 -11.13 9.27
N GLU A 203 14.82 -10.14 8.42
CA GLU A 203 15.64 -8.98 8.80
C GLU A 203 14.85 -7.87 9.53
N VAL A 204 13.53 -7.92 9.48
CA VAL A 204 12.62 -6.85 9.95
C VAL A 204 11.48 -7.40 10.79
N MET A 205 11.79 -8.33 11.70
CA MET A 205 10.81 -8.97 12.57
C MET A 205 10.21 -8.01 13.61
N GLY A 206 8.88 -7.98 13.68
CA GLY A 206 8.12 -7.30 14.73
C GLY A 206 7.97 -8.14 16.00
N LYS A 207 7.59 -7.47 17.09
CA LYS A 207 7.49 -8.11 18.42
C LYS A 207 6.34 -9.12 18.53
N TYR A 208 5.34 -9.02 17.65
CA TYR A 208 4.20 -9.93 17.60
C TYR A 208 4.40 -11.12 16.63
N GLY A 209 5.63 -11.35 16.15
CA GLY A 209 5.94 -12.46 15.26
C GLY A 209 5.57 -12.22 13.80
N TYR A 210 5.17 -11.01 13.42
CA TYR A 210 5.01 -10.62 12.01
C TYR A 210 6.16 -9.74 11.56
N SER A 211 6.65 -9.94 10.35
CA SER A 211 7.73 -9.14 9.77
C SER A 211 7.24 -7.85 9.09
N GLY A 212 8.16 -6.92 8.86
CA GLY A 212 7.96 -5.72 8.02
C GLY A 212 7.79 -6.02 6.52
N VAL A 213 7.96 -7.28 6.09
CA VAL A 213 7.70 -7.73 4.72
C VAL A 213 6.39 -8.52 4.69
N GLY A 214 5.37 -7.91 4.13
CA GLY A 214 4.09 -8.55 3.85
C GLY A 214 3.98 -9.07 2.42
N ALA A 215 2.92 -9.83 2.17
CA ALA A 215 2.55 -10.36 0.86
C ALA A 215 1.15 -9.87 0.47
N VAL A 216 1.00 -9.51 -0.80
CA VAL A 216 -0.32 -9.31 -1.43
C VAL A 216 -0.79 -10.64 -1.99
N VAL A 217 -1.85 -11.17 -1.38
CA VAL A 217 -2.46 -12.47 -1.74
C VAL A 217 -3.96 -12.26 -1.91
N GLY A 218 -4.48 -12.41 -3.13
CA GLY A 218 -5.87 -12.10 -3.47
C GLY A 218 -6.89 -13.05 -2.87
N ALA A 219 -8.05 -12.51 -2.47
CA ALA A 219 -9.16 -13.26 -1.87
C ALA A 219 -9.85 -14.26 -2.81
N THR A 220 -9.68 -14.12 -4.13
CA THR A 220 -10.40 -14.91 -5.15
C THR A 220 -9.99 -16.39 -5.22
N TYR A 221 -8.99 -16.79 -4.45
CA TYR A 221 -8.31 -18.09 -4.53
C TYR A 221 -8.12 -18.68 -3.12
N PRO A 222 -9.20 -19.20 -2.50
CA PRO A 222 -9.19 -19.57 -1.08
C PRO A 222 -8.23 -20.73 -0.74
N GLU A 223 -8.06 -21.69 -1.65
CA GLU A 223 -7.12 -22.80 -1.47
C GLU A 223 -5.67 -22.29 -1.46
N GLN A 224 -5.28 -21.47 -2.43
CA GLN A 224 -3.95 -20.84 -2.46
C GLN A 224 -3.72 -19.92 -1.25
N LEU A 225 -4.75 -19.22 -0.78
CA LEU A 225 -4.64 -18.38 0.42
C LEU A 225 -4.35 -19.24 1.66
N ALA A 226 -5.02 -20.38 1.82
CA ALA A 226 -4.78 -21.31 2.93
C ALA A 226 -3.38 -21.94 2.86
N GLU A 227 -2.96 -22.38 1.67
CA GLU A 227 -1.62 -22.89 1.41
C GLU A 227 -0.55 -21.87 1.80
N MET A 228 -0.67 -20.64 1.30
CA MET A 228 0.28 -19.57 1.59
C MET A 228 0.26 -19.18 3.07
N ARG A 229 -0.91 -19.16 3.72
CA ARG A 229 -0.98 -18.83 5.14
C ARG A 229 -0.20 -19.82 6.00
N ALA A 230 -0.27 -21.10 5.66
CA ALA A 230 0.49 -22.16 6.33
C ALA A 230 2.00 -22.08 6.02
N ALA A 231 2.37 -21.76 4.79
CA ALA A 231 3.77 -21.69 4.36
C ALA A 231 4.53 -20.45 4.89
N LEU A 232 3.83 -19.34 5.14
CA LEU A 232 4.44 -18.04 5.40
C LEU A 232 4.12 -17.51 6.81
N PRO A 233 4.42 -18.21 7.91
CA PRO A 233 3.86 -17.91 9.23
C PRO A 233 4.12 -16.50 9.77
N HIS A 234 5.21 -15.84 9.37
CA HIS A 234 5.58 -14.49 9.84
C HIS A 234 5.22 -13.38 8.83
N THR A 235 4.75 -13.72 7.63
CA THR A 235 4.41 -12.74 6.58
C THR A 235 3.00 -12.16 6.79
N PHE A 236 2.88 -10.84 6.84
CA PHE A 236 1.57 -10.18 6.93
C PHE A 236 0.86 -10.21 5.58
N PHE A 237 -0.43 -10.59 5.53
CA PHE A 237 -1.16 -10.65 4.26
C PHE A 237 -2.01 -9.39 4.06
N LEU A 238 -1.79 -8.71 2.94
CA LEU A 238 -2.73 -7.75 2.39
C LEU A 238 -3.60 -8.48 1.38
N VAL A 239 -4.89 -8.62 1.70
CA VAL A 239 -5.82 -9.45 0.93
C VAL A 239 -6.80 -8.58 0.14
N PRO A 240 -6.44 -8.12 -1.08
CA PRO A 240 -7.39 -7.43 -1.93
C PRO A 240 -8.42 -8.41 -2.51
N GLY A 241 -9.59 -7.90 -2.85
CA GLY A 241 -10.58 -8.66 -3.63
C GLY A 241 -11.96 -8.75 -3.01
N TYR A 242 -12.14 -8.34 -1.76
CA TYR A 242 -13.46 -8.25 -1.13
C TYR A 242 -14.35 -7.21 -1.81
N GLY A 243 -15.64 -7.49 -1.89
CA GLY A 243 -16.63 -6.58 -2.48
C GLY A 243 -16.60 -6.60 -4.01
N ALA A 244 -16.18 -5.50 -4.63
CA ALA A 244 -16.34 -5.27 -6.08
C ALA A 244 -15.63 -6.32 -6.98
N GLN A 245 -14.63 -7.04 -6.46
CA GLN A 245 -13.91 -8.09 -7.20
C GLN A 245 -14.43 -9.50 -6.91
N GLY A 246 -15.50 -9.64 -6.10
CA GLY A 246 -16.21 -10.91 -5.88
C GLY A 246 -15.64 -11.81 -4.79
N GLY A 247 -14.61 -11.37 -4.04
CA GLY A 247 -14.17 -12.05 -2.82
C GLY A 247 -15.24 -11.96 -1.73
N GLY A 248 -15.61 -13.11 -1.16
CA GLY A 248 -16.56 -13.21 -0.05
C GLY A 248 -15.86 -13.05 1.30
N ALA A 249 -16.55 -12.40 2.25
CA ALA A 249 -16.16 -12.22 3.66
C ALA A 249 -16.19 -13.53 4.45
#